data_AF-A0A7R9VQK5-F1
#
_entry.id   AF-A0A7R9VQK5-F1
#
_cell.length_a   1.000
_cell.length_b   1.000
_cell.length_c   1.000
_cell.angle_alpha   90.00
_cell.angle_beta   90.00
_cell.angle_gamma   90.00
#
_symmetry.space_group_name_H-M   'P 1'
#
loop_
_entity.id
_entity.type
_entity.pdbx_description
1 polymer ?
#
loop_
_entity_poly.entity_id
_entity_poly.type
_entity_poly.pdbx_seq_one_letter_code
_entity_poly.pdbx_strand_id
1 'polypeptide(L)'
;MPSIALGALGPPTLSKILFEAHILKLHFGEGPSLQKLADCDPANVSHQLSAQLSSASKWKHTDELGSPPSLPSIVSVASTIGVPVLLEDNWMVRGPNITEPEPTGHDSRIAIDRQEDIDLYAERGWVDLRSQNLLVWKKRAQRILAEIPTSAEDTTSLTGLHYGGKSNELDPAALATWIIAGELHGHR
;
A
#
# COMPACT_ATOMS: atom_id res chain seq x y z
N MET A 1 -12.40 -15.79 -1.29
CA MET A 1 -12.18 -14.70 -0.32
C MET A 1 -10.75 -14.81 0.19
N PRO A 2 -9.82 -13.94 -0.20
CA PRO A 2 -8.53 -13.87 0.49
C PRO A 2 -8.79 -13.50 1.96
N SER A 3 -8.29 -14.32 2.88
CA SER A 3 -8.47 -14.12 4.32
C SER A 3 -7.56 -12.98 4.77
N ILE A 4 -8.15 -11.86 5.18
CA ILE A 4 -7.45 -10.78 5.89
C ILE A 4 -7.91 -10.88 7.34
N ALA A 5 -6.97 -11.04 8.27
CA ALA A 5 -7.27 -11.18 9.70
C ALA A 5 -8.03 -9.95 10.21
N LEU A 6 -9.28 -10.17 10.64
CA LEU A 6 -10.27 -9.15 10.98
C LEU A 6 -10.29 -8.83 12.48
N GLY A 7 -9.11 -8.74 13.10
CA GLY A 7 -8.94 -8.38 14.51
C GLY A 7 -7.77 -7.42 14.65
N ALA A 8 -8.06 -6.18 15.04
CA ALA A 8 -7.12 -5.07 15.26
C ALA A 8 -5.84 -5.18 14.42
N LEU A 9 -5.90 -4.75 13.16
CA LEU A 9 -4.83 -4.81 12.16
C LEU A 9 -3.60 -3.96 12.55
N GLY A 10 -2.96 -4.27 13.68
CA GLY A 10 -1.84 -3.53 14.24
C GLY A 10 -2.10 -2.01 14.30
N PRO A 11 -1.03 -1.21 14.40
CA PRO A 11 -1.11 0.21 14.11
C PRO A 11 -1.71 0.43 12.70
N PRO A 12 -2.56 1.45 12.47
CA PRO A 12 -3.16 1.76 11.16
C PRO A 12 -2.17 1.75 9.99
N THR A 13 -0.91 2.05 10.28
CA THR A 13 0.22 1.97 9.37
C THR A 13 0.42 0.58 8.74
N LEU A 14 0.15 -0.52 9.44
CA LEU A 14 0.25 -1.88 8.88
C LEU A 14 -0.81 -2.12 7.80
N SER A 15 -2.06 -1.74 8.08
CA SER A 15 -3.15 -1.86 7.09
C SER A 15 -2.83 -1.07 5.83
N LYS A 16 -2.40 0.19 6.00
CA LYS A 16 -1.92 1.06 4.91
C LYS A 16 -0.87 0.35 4.06
N ILE A 17 0.21 -0.15 4.68
CA ILE A 17 1.31 -0.79 3.95
C ILE A 17 0.82 -2.01 3.16
N LEU A 18 -0.02 -2.85 3.78
CA LEU A 18 -0.55 -4.05 3.11
C LEU A 18 -1.42 -3.69 1.91
N PHE A 19 -2.32 -2.72 2.02
CA PHE A 19 -3.15 -2.28 0.91
C PHE A 19 -2.33 -1.62 -0.20
N GLU A 20 -1.41 -0.72 0.13
CA GLU A 20 -0.53 -0.09 -0.84
C GLU A 20 0.28 -1.13 -1.61
N ALA A 21 0.95 -2.06 -0.90
CA ALA A 21 1.71 -3.13 -1.54
C ALA A 21 0.82 -4.01 -2.44
N HIS A 22 -0.40 -4.33 -2.00
CA HIS A 22 -1.32 -5.15 -2.77
C HIS A 22 -1.83 -4.42 -4.03
N ILE A 23 -2.17 -3.15 -3.91
CA ILE A 23 -2.57 -2.30 -5.06
C ILE A 23 -1.43 -2.20 -6.07
N LEU A 24 -0.20 -1.96 -5.63
CA LEU A 24 0.97 -1.92 -6.51
C LEU A 24 1.23 -3.27 -7.18
N LYS A 25 1.09 -4.38 -6.45
CA LYS A 25 1.19 -5.72 -7.03
C LYS A 25 0.18 -5.93 -8.15
N LEU A 26 -1.08 -5.54 -7.94
CA LEU A 26 -2.11 -5.64 -8.97
C LEU A 26 -1.82 -4.74 -10.18
N HIS A 27 -1.32 -3.53 -9.93
CA HIS A 27 -0.98 -2.57 -10.98
C HIS A 27 0.18 -3.04 -11.86
N PHE A 28 1.28 -3.52 -11.26
CA PHE A 28 2.45 -3.99 -12.01
C PHE A 28 2.30 -5.42 -12.55
N GLY A 29 1.32 -6.17 -12.04
CA GLY A 29 1.00 -7.53 -12.44
C GLY A 29 2.07 -8.55 -12.07
N GLU A 30 2.01 -9.72 -12.71
CA GLU A 30 3.00 -10.79 -12.54
C GLU A 30 4.37 -10.45 -13.18
N GLY A 31 5.38 -11.26 -12.85
CA GLY A 31 6.76 -11.06 -13.28
C GLY A 31 7.55 -10.15 -12.32
N PRO A 32 8.62 -9.48 -12.80
CA PRO A 32 9.58 -8.76 -11.95
C PRO A 32 9.00 -7.44 -11.44
N SER A 33 7.93 -7.51 -10.65
CA SER A 33 7.14 -6.38 -10.18
C SER A 33 7.91 -5.47 -9.23
N LEU A 34 8.91 -5.99 -8.51
CA LEU A 34 9.86 -5.15 -7.77
C LEU A 34 10.71 -4.31 -8.72
N GLN A 35 11.28 -4.90 -9.77
CA GLN A 35 12.02 -4.15 -10.79
C GLN A 35 11.16 -3.11 -11.50
N LYS A 36 9.93 -3.49 -11.90
CA LYS A 36 8.98 -2.55 -12.52
C LYS A 36 8.69 -1.35 -11.61
N LEU A 37 8.52 -1.56 -10.31
CA LEU A 37 8.34 -0.50 -9.32
C LEU A 37 9.62 0.33 -9.13
N ALA A 38 10.79 -0.30 -9.13
CA ALA A 38 12.07 0.38 -8.99
C ALA A 38 12.41 1.30 -10.17
N ASP A 39 11.91 0.97 -11.36
CA ASP A 39 12.16 1.72 -12.60
C ASP A 39 11.03 2.68 -12.98
N CYS A 40 9.88 2.63 -12.30
CA CYS A 40 8.71 3.39 -12.70
C CYS A 40 8.91 4.92 -12.58
N ASP A 41 8.06 5.67 -13.29
CA ASP A 41 7.83 7.08 -13.01
C ASP A 41 6.67 7.21 -12.01
N PRO A 42 6.91 7.68 -10.77
CA PRO A 42 5.87 7.83 -9.75
C PRO A 42 4.69 8.70 -10.18
N ALA A 43 4.92 9.76 -10.97
CA ALA A 43 3.84 10.64 -11.42
C ALA A 43 2.91 9.92 -12.40
N ASN A 44 3.50 9.23 -13.38
CA ASN A 44 2.73 8.45 -14.34
C ASN A 44 1.95 7.29 -13.68
N VAL A 45 2.55 6.58 -12.71
CA VAL A 45 1.86 5.51 -11.96
C VAL A 45 0.70 6.09 -11.13
N SER A 46 0.90 7.22 -10.46
CA SER A 46 -0.16 7.90 -9.68
C SER A 46 -1.36 8.26 -10.56
N HIS A 47 -1.10 8.85 -11.73
CA HIS A 47 -2.13 9.22 -12.70
C HIS A 47 -2.85 7.99 -13.27
N GLN A 48 -2.12 6.92 -13.60
CA GLN A 48 -2.74 5.67 -14.09
C GLN A 48 -3.66 5.03 -13.04
N LEU A 49 -3.23 4.96 -11.78
CA LEU A 49 -4.05 4.45 -10.67
C LEU A 49 -5.30 5.30 -10.47
N SER A 50 -5.14 6.63 -10.49
CA SER A 50 -6.25 7.58 -10.34
C SER A 50 -7.25 7.45 -11.49
N ALA A 51 -6.79 7.37 -12.75
CA ALA A 51 -7.65 7.16 -13.90
C ALA A 51 -8.40 5.81 -13.87
N GLN A 52 -7.74 4.74 -13.41
CA GLN A 52 -8.35 3.41 -13.25
C GLN A 52 -9.45 3.42 -12.18
N LEU A 53 -9.22 4.13 -11.07
CA LEU A 53 -10.14 4.19 -9.92
C LEU A 53 -11.30 5.17 -10.13
N SER A 54 -11.07 6.29 -10.81
CA SER A 54 -12.09 7.29 -11.13
C SER A 54 -13.11 6.81 -12.17
N SER A 55 -12.78 5.76 -12.93
CA SER A 55 -13.68 5.13 -13.92
C SER A 55 -14.75 4.23 -13.27
N ALA A 56 -15.44 4.75 -12.24
CA ALA A 56 -16.35 4.02 -11.35
C ALA A 56 -17.50 3.29 -12.05
N SER A 57 -17.89 3.72 -13.26
CA SER A 57 -18.89 3.05 -14.11
C SER A 57 -18.48 1.64 -14.58
N LYS A 58 -17.25 1.18 -14.28
CA LYS A 58 -16.76 -0.18 -14.54
C LYS A 58 -16.60 -1.05 -13.29
N TRP A 59 -16.96 -0.57 -12.10
CA TRP A 59 -16.91 -1.38 -10.88
C TRP A 59 -17.98 -2.48 -10.95
N LYS A 60 -17.62 -3.63 -11.52
CA LYS A 60 -18.45 -4.83 -11.43
C LYS A 60 -18.42 -5.31 -9.99
N HIS A 61 -19.57 -5.37 -9.34
CA HIS A 61 -19.71 -5.77 -7.93
C HIS A 61 -19.38 -7.25 -7.64
N THR A 62 -18.84 -7.98 -8.60
CA THR A 62 -18.56 -9.41 -8.48
C THR A 62 -17.32 -9.73 -9.28
N ASP A 63 -16.17 -9.83 -8.61
CA ASP A 63 -15.12 -10.70 -9.10
C ASP A 63 -15.72 -12.12 -9.17
N GLU A 64 -15.49 -12.83 -10.28
CA GLU A 64 -15.98 -14.21 -10.40
C GLU A 64 -15.37 -15.07 -9.29
N LEU A 65 -16.16 -16.00 -8.72
CA LEU A 65 -15.70 -16.86 -7.64
C LEU A 65 -14.46 -17.65 -8.09
N GLY A 66 -13.31 -17.39 -7.46
CA GLY A 66 -12.02 -18.02 -7.79
C GLY A 66 -11.07 -17.15 -8.62
N SER A 67 -11.53 -15.99 -9.13
CA SER A 67 -10.65 -15.01 -9.77
C SER A 67 -9.83 -14.23 -8.74
N PRO A 68 -8.61 -13.77 -9.09
CA PRO A 68 -7.86 -12.85 -8.25
C PRO A 68 -8.65 -11.53 -8.06
N PRO A 69 -8.53 -10.88 -6.90
CA PRO A 69 -9.27 -9.65 -6.62
C PRO A 69 -8.85 -8.54 -7.58
N SER A 70 -9.84 -7.80 -8.10
CA SER A 70 -9.56 -6.62 -8.91
C SER A 70 -9.16 -5.41 -8.04
N LEU A 71 -8.52 -4.43 -8.67
CA LEU A 71 -8.09 -3.20 -7.99
C LEU A 71 -9.26 -2.44 -7.33
N PRO A 72 -10.43 -2.27 -7.99
CA PRO A 72 -11.62 -1.73 -7.35
C PRO A 72 -12.09 -2.52 -6.12
N SER A 73 -12.04 -3.86 -6.16
CA SER A 73 -12.42 -4.70 -5.02
C SER A 73 -11.53 -4.45 -3.80
N ILE A 74 -10.21 -4.32 -4.01
CA ILE A 74 -9.27 -4.03 -2.93
C ILE A 74 -9.49 -2.65 -2.33
N VAL A 75 -9.70 -1.62 -3.16
CA VAL A 75 -10.01 -0.26 -2.71
C VAL A 75 -11.36 -0.20 -1.97
N SER A 76 -12.35 -0.97 -2.43
CA SER A 76 -13.64 -1.10 -1.75
C SER A 76 -13.48 -1.74 -0.37
N VAL A 77 -12.65 -2.77 -0.22
CA VAL A 77 -12.37 -3.40 1.07
C VAL A 77 -11.71 -2.40 2.02
N ALA A 78 -10.63 -1.74 1.59
CA ALA A 78 -9.94 -0.71 2.39
C ALA A 78 -10.92 0.35 2.89
N SER A 79 -11.72 0.92 1.97
CA SER A 79 -12.70 1.96 2.28
C SER A 79 -13.77 1.48 3.27
N THR A 80 -14.23 0.23 3.13
CA THR A 80 -15.29 -0.34 3.98
C THR A 80 -14.81 -0.57 5.42
N ILE A 81 -13.53 -0.92 5.60
CA ILE A 81 -12.94 -1.10 6.93
C ILE A 81 -12.41 0.20 7.54
N GLY A 82 -12.72 1.35 6.94
CA GLY A 82 -12.35 2.67 7.46
C GLY A 82 -10.95 3.14 7.08
N VAL A 83 -10.33 2.55 6.06
CA VAL A 83 -9.03 2.98 5.52
C VAL A 83 -9.26 3.73 4.20
N PRO A 84 -9.20 5.07 4.18
CA PRO A 84 -9.33 5.83 2.95
C PRO A 84 -8.20 5.56 1.97
N VAL A 85 -8.51 5.74 0.68
CA VAL A 85 -7.55 5.66 -0.42
C VAL A 85 -7.42 7.04 -1.05
N LEU A 86 -6.25 7.65 -0.87
CA LEU A 86 -5.88 8.96 -1.36
C LEU A 86 -5.22 8.83 -2.75
N LEU A 87 -5.72 9.61 -3.70
CA LEU A 87 -5.36 9.65 -5.11
C LEU A 87 -4.70 10.98 -5.46
N GLU A 88 -4.36 11.18 -6.74
CA GLU A 88 -3.86 12.46 -7.25
C GLU A 88 -4.81 13.62 -6.92
N ASP A 89 -4.26 14.84 -6.84
CA ASP A 89 -4.99 16.06 -6.46
C ASP A 89 -5.75 15.96 -5.12
N ASN A 90 -5.31 15.06 -4.23
CA ASN A 90 -5.96 14.72 -2.95
C ASN A 90 -7.41 14.23 -3.07
N TRP A 91 -7.79 13.69 -4.23
CA TRP A 91 -9.05 12.97 -4.35
C TRP A 91 -9.03 11.73 -3.46
N MET A 92 -10.18 11.42 -2.84
CA MET A 92 -10.24 10.34 -1.88
C MET A 92 -11.44 9.43 -2.12
N VAL A 93 -11.16 8.13 -2.13
CA VAL A 93 -12.18 7.09 -1.99
C VAL A 93 -12.25 6.72 -0.51
N ARG A 94 -13.45 6.80 0.08
CA ARG A 94 -13.66 6.49 1.50
C ARG A 94 -15.00 5.83 1.75
N GLY A 95 -15.05 5.02 2.80
CA GLY A 95 -16.31 4.54 3.36
C GLY A 95 -16.98 5.61 4.25
N PRO A 96 -18.15 5.28 4.84
CA PRO A 96 -18.85 6.18 5.76
C PRO A 96 -18.07 6.44 7.05
N ASN A 97 -17.24 5.49 7.47
CA ASN A 97 -16.38 5.59 8.63
C ASN A 97 -14.92 5.70 8.19
N ILE A 98 -14.11 6.41 8.98
CA ILE A 98 -12.67 6.55 8.78
C ILE A 98 -12.00 6.27 10.12
N THR A 99 -10.96 5.44 10.11
CA THR A 99 -10.24 5.01 11.32
C THR A 99 -9.22 6.05 11.78
N GLU A 100 -8.60 6.77 10.85
CA GLU A 100 -7.63 7.84 11.12
C GLU A 100 -8.08 9.15 10.48
N PRO A 101 -8.03 10.30 11.15
CA PRO A 101 -7.67 10.50 12.55
C PRO A 101 -8.67 9.89 13.54
N GLU A 102 -8.16 9.44 14.68
CA GLU A 102 -9.00 9.14 15.84
C GLU A 102 -9.71 10.42 16.33
N PRO A 103 -11.05 10.38 16.54
CA PRO A 103 -11.78 11.52 17.07
C PRO A 103 -11.24 11.97 18.43
N THR A 104 -10.87 13.24 18.54
CA THR A 104 -10.49 13.83 19.82
C THR A 104 -11.74 14.40 20.51
N GLY A 105 -12.21 13.74 21.56
CA GLY A 105 -13.36 14.19 22.36
C GLY A 105 -14.70 13.66 21.86
N HIS A 106 -15.76 14.48 21.96
CA HIS A 106 -17.13 14.08 21.58
C HIS A 106 -17.51 14.49 20.15
N ASP A 107 -16.67 15.27 19.46
CA ASP A 107 -16.92 15.66 18.08
C ASP A 107 -16.44 14.55 17.15
N SER A 108 -17.36 14.02 16.34
CA SER A 108 -17.07 13.01 15.33
C SER A 108 -16.72 13.61 13.96
N ARG A 109 -16.69 14.95 13.85
CA ARG A 109 -16.31 15.66 12.63
C ARG A 109 -14.95 16.32 12.83
N ILE A 110 -14.05 16.07 11.88
CA ILE A 110 -12.74 16.69 11.83
C ILE A 110 -12.67 17.47 10.53
N ALA A 111 -12.52 18.78 10.62
CA ALA A 111 -12.29 19.64 9.47
C ALA A 111 -10.85 19.44 8.96
N ILE A 112 -10.69 19.33 7.65
CA ILE A 112 -9.39 19.20 6.98
C ILE A 112 -9.25 20.40 6.08
N ASP A 113 -8.61 21.45 6.60
CA ASP A 113 -8.52 22.74 5.94
C ASP A 113 -7.14 22.99 5.31
N ARG A 114 -6.16 22.12 5.60
CA ARG A 114 -4.77 22.32 5.20
C ARG A 114 -4.17 21.05 4.60
N GLN A 115 -3.20 21.24 3.70
CA GLN A 115 -2.50 20.13 3.04
C GLN A 115 -1.70 19.28 4.05
N GLU A 116 -1.15 19.91 5.09
CA GLU A 116 -0.35 19.22 6.10
C GLU A 116 -1.17 18.22 6.91
N ASP A 117 -2.47 18.48 7.09
CA ASP A 117 -3.39 17.57 7.79
C ASP A 117 -3.64 16.31 6.94
N ILE A 118 -3.81 16.47 5.62
CA ILE A 118 -3.93 15.35 4.68
C ILE A 118 -2.66 14.49 4.71
N ASP A 119 -1.49 15.12 4.64
CA ASP A 119 -0.21 14.42 4.64
C ASP A 119 0.02 13.67 5.96
N LEU A 120 -0.33 14.28 7.09
CA LEU A 120 -0.24 13.65 8.42
C LEU A 120 -1.11 12.39 8.52
N TYR A 121 -2.37 12.45 8.08
CA TYR A 121 -3.27 11.30 8.18
C TYR A 121 -2.93 10.21 7.15
N ALA A 122 -2.46 10.62 5.97
CA ALA A 122 -1.91 9.71 4.99
C ALA A 122 -0.70 8.95 5.54
N GLU A 123 0.23 9.63 6.21
CA GLU A 123 1.39 8.98 6.85
C GLU A 123 0.96 7.96 7.91
N ARG A 124 -0.04 8.29 8.72
CA ARG A 124 -0.49 7.46 9.85
C ARG A 124 -1.20 6.19 9.43
N GLY A 125 -2.10 6.27 8.44
CA GLY A 125 -2.98 5.12 8.18
C GLY A 125 -3.78 5.13 6.89
N TRP A 126 -3.81 6.21 6.09
CA TRP A 126 -4.52 6.14 4.80
C TRP A 126 -3.64 5.52 3.73
N VAL A 127 -4.25 4.77 2.82
CA VAL A 127 -3.56 4.34 1.60
C VAL A 127 -3.27 5.56 0.76
N ASP A 128 -1.99 5.79 0.44
CA ASP A 128 -1.53 6.97 -0.30
C ASP A 128 -0.97 6.53 -1.67
N LEU A 129 -1.72 6.80 -2.73
CA LEU A 129 -1.34 6.50 -4.12
C LEU A 129 -0.79 7.73 -4.86
N ARG A 130 -0.53 8.83 -4.15
CA ARG A 130 0.03 10.04 -4.73
C ARG A 130 1.51 9.82 -5.10
N SER A 131 2.00 10.63 -6.03
CA SER A 131 3.36 10.51 -6.59
C SER A 131 4.45 10.60 -5.51
N GLN A 132 4.24 11.38 -4.44
CA GLN A 132 5.19 11.50 -3.32
C GLN A 132 5.36 10.17 -2.56
N ASN A 133 4.29 9.43 -2.28
CA ASN A 133 4.38 8.15 -1.59
C ASN A 133 4.89 7.05 -2.54
N LEU A 134 4.52 7.11 -3.83
CA LEU A 134 5.06 6.21 -4.84
C LEU A 134 6.58 6.36 -5.00
N LEU A 135 7.13 7.55 -4.80
CA LEU A 135 8.59 7.74 -4.75
C LEU A 135 9.23 7.01 -3.57
N VAL A 136 8.56 6.93 -2.41
CA VAL A 136 9.01 6.13 -1.27
C VAL A 136 8.99 4.64 -1.63
N TRP A 137 7.90 4.16 -2.23
CA TRP A 137 7.80 2.78 -2.71
C TRP A 137 8.86 2.41 -3.74
N LYS A 138 9.15 3.30 -4.69
CA LYS A 138 10.24 3.14 -5.67
C LYS A 138 11.59 2.97 -4.97
N LYS A 139 11.91 3.81 -3.98
CA LYS A 139 13.16 3.70 -3.19
C LYS A 139 13.23 2.40 -2.40
N ARG A 140 12.12 1.94 -1.82
CA ARG A 140 12.03 0.64 -1.13
C ARG A 140 12.35 -0.50 -2.08
N ALA A 141 11.75 -0.52 -3.27
CA ALA A 141 12.01 -1.53 -4.28
C ALA A 141 13.49 -1.55 -4.70
N GLN A 142 14.09 -0.37 -4.92
CA GLN A 142 15.52 -0.25 -5.25
C GLN A 142 16.43 -0.82 -4.15
N ARG A 143 16.12 -0.56 -2.88
CA ARG A 143 16.87 -1.11 -1.74
C ARG A 143 16.74 -2.63 -1.66
N ILE A 144 15.52 -3.15 -1.77
CA ILE A 144 15.27 -4.59 -1.75
C ILE A 144 16.03 -5.29 -2.89
N LEU A 145 16.01 -4.74 -4.10
CA LEU A 145 16.72 -5.31 -5.25
C LEU A 145 18.24 -5.31 -5.07
N ALA A 146 18.80 -4.28 -4.39
CA ALA A 146 20.22 -4.24 -4.07
C ALA A 146 20.63 -5.25 -2.99
N GLU A 147 19.70 -5.71 -2.17
CA GLU A 147 19.91 -6.74 -1.14
C GLU A 147 19.78 -8.17 -1.68
N ILE A 148 19.12 -8.37 -2.82
CA ILE A 148 18.99 -9.70 -3.44
C ILE A 148 20.37 -10.12 -3.99
N PRO A 149 20.98 -11.22 -3.49
CA PRO A 149 22.27 -11.67 -3.96
C PRO A 149 22.22 -11.97 -5.46
N THR A 150 23.18 -11.44 -6.22
CA THR A 150 23.24 -11.60 -7.68
C THR A 150 23.79 -12.98 -8.10
N SER A 151 24.27 -13.80 -7.15
CA SER A 151 24.88 -15.11 -7.40
C SER A 151 24.44 -16.15 -6.37
N ALA A 152 24.36 -17.41 -6.80
CA ALA A 152 24.03 -18.57 -5.97
C ALA A 152 25.14 -18.97 -4.97
N GLU A 153 26.28 -18.27 -4.95
CA GLU A 153 27.47 -18.67 -4.17
C GLU A 153 27.63 -17.97 -2.81
N ASP A 154 26.93 -16.86 -2.55
CA ASP A 154 27.09 -16.10 -1.30
C ASP A 154 25.97 -16.40 -0.29
N THR A 155 25.96 -17.64 0.24
CA THR A 155 25.04 -18.06 1.33
C THR A 155 25.71 -18.01 2.71
N THR A 156 26.58 -17.05 2.98
CA THR A 156 27.20 -16.93 4.31
C THR A 156 27.57 -15.50 4.67
N SER A 157 26.58 -14.72 5.13
CA SER A 157 26.72 -13.53 5.99
C SER A 157 25.33 -13.04 6.44
N LEU A 158 24.67 -13.78 7.34
CA LEU A 158 23.31 -13.45 7.81
C LEU A 158 23.35 -12.53 9.03
N THR A 159 23.53 -11.22 8.80
CA THR A 159 23.30 -10.18 9.82
C THR A 159 22.43 -9.02 9.31
N GLY A 160 21.74 -9.20 8.17
CA GLY A 160 20.86 -8.20 7.56
C GLY A 160 19.39 -8.60 7.56
N LEU A 161 18.51 -7.60 7.54
CA LEU A 161 17.07 -7.77 7.39
C LEU A 161 16.74 -8.20 5.94
N HIS A 162 16.52 -9.49 5.70
CA HIS A 162 16.31 -10.00 4.34
C HIS A 162 14.84 -9.93 3.91
N TYR A 163 14.59 -9.56 2.66
CA TYR A 163 13.26 -9.64 2.04
C TYR A 163 12.83 -11.10 1.86
N GLY A 164 11.81 -11.54 2.60
CA GLY A 164 11.36 -12.94 2.61
C GLY A 164 10.44 -13.37 1.46
N GLY A 165 10.18 -12.48 0.48
CA GLY A 165 9.29 -12.75 -0.65
C GLY A 165 9.96 -13.53 -1.78
N LYS A 166 9.17 -13.93 -2.79
CA LYS A 166 9.71 -14.47 -4.04
C LYS A 166 10.65 -13.45 -4.69
N SER A 167 11.75 -13.95 -5.27
CA SER A 167 12.77 -13.09 -5.89
C SER A 167 12.15 -12.19 -6.96
N ASN A 168 12.41 -10.88 -6.84
CA ASN A 168 11.95 -9.83 -7.76
C ASN A 168 10.40 -9.69 -7.89
N GLU A 169 9.62 -10.25 -6.97
CA GLU A 169 8.16 -10.08 -6.94
C GLU A 169 7.71 -9.25 -5.74
N LEU A 170 6.69 -8.41 -5.94
CA LEU A 170 5.97 -7.74 -4.84
C LEU A 170 5.14 -8.79 -4.07
N ASP A 171 5.54 -9.04 -2.83
CA ASP A 171 4.79 -9.81 -1.85
C ASP A 171 4.37 -8.86 -0.72
N PRO A 172 3.06 -8.54 -0.60
CA PRO A 172 2.58 -7.60 0.40
C PRO A 172 2.97 -7.96 1.84
N ALA A 173 2.98 -9.24 2.20
CA ALA A 173 3.32 -9.68 3.55
C ALA A 173 4.83 -9.57 3.81
N ALA A 174 5.65 -9.97 2.83
CA ALA A 174 7.10 -9.81 2.94
C ALA A 174 7.53 -8.34 2.98
N LEU A 175 6.89 -7.48 2.17
CA LEU A 175 7.13 -6.04 2.15
C LEU A 175 6.75 -5.40 3.48
N ALA A 176 5.57 -5.71 4.02
CA ALA A 176 5.16 -5.20 5.32
C ALA A 176 6.15 -5.59 6.42
N THR A 177 6.61 -6.85 6.43
CA THR A 177 7.60 -7.33 7.39
C THR A 177 8.93 -6.60 7.26
N TRP A 178 9.44 -6.44 6.03
CA TRP A 178 10.70 -5.74 5.75
C TRP A 178 10.62 -4.25 6.14
N ILE A 179 9.52 -3.57 5.82
CA ILE A 179 9.31 -2.16 6.18
C ILE A 179 9.22 -2.00 7.71
N ILE A 180 8.46 -2.85 8.40
CA ILE A 180 8.27 -2.74 9.85
C ILE A 180 9.59 -2.97 10.60
N ALA A 181 10.37 -3.95 10.17
CA ALA A 181 11.61 -4.30 10.84
C ALA A 181 12.77 -3.36 10.48
N GLY A 182 12.76 -2.73 9.29
CA GLY A 182 13.85 -1.88 8.81
C GLY A 182 13.62 -0.37 8.95
N GLU A 183 12.38 0.10 8.84
CA GLU A 183 12.04 1.53 8.83
C GLU A 183 11.28 1.94 10.10
N LEU A 184 10.38 1.10 10.59
CA LEU A 184 9.51 1.42 11.74
C LEU A 184 10.06 0.92 13.08
N HIS A 185 11.35 0.53 13.13
CA HIS A 185 12.08 0.10 14.34
C HIS A 185 11.33 -0.88 15.26
N GLY A 186 10.41 -1.67 14.70
CA GLY A 186 9.60 -2.61 15.48
C GLY A 186 8.71 -1.94 16.53
N HIS A 187 8.04 -0.82 16.21
CA HIS A 187 7.03 -0.20 17.08
C HIS A 187 6.02 -1.26 17.59
N ARG A 188 6.28 -1.71 18.82
CA ARG A 188 5.40 -2.42 19.74
C ARG A 188 4.74 -1.41 20.66
#